data_AF-A0A9J7HS20-F1
#
_entry.id   AF-A0A9J7HS20-F1
#
_cell.length_a   1.000
_cell.length_b   1.000
_cell.length_c   1.000
_cell.angle_alpha   90.00
_cell.angle_beta   90.00
_cell.angle_gamma   90.00
#
_symmetry.space_group_name_H-M   'P 1'
#
loop_
_entity.id
_entity.type
_entity.pdbx_description
1 polymer ?
#
loop_
_entity_poly.entity_id
_entity_poly.type
_entity_poly.pdbx_seq_one_letter_code
_entity_poly.pdbx_strand_id
1 'polypeptide(L)'
;MRQPTPYTIQVASHSHIHPEGKLIFVNHSCSPNTQFQYSPSWDLYAVKDILPGEELTFDYTTTEWQMAQPFQCNCCNTKCIHKVQGFYFLNPEQKAEREAVISPVIREQLEEQQTSTE
;
A
#
# COMPACT_ATOMS: atom_id res chain seq x y z
N MET A 1 0.47 19.83 -6.64
CA MET A 1 0.46 18.35 -6.60
C MET A 1 1.88 17.87 -6.79
N ARG A 2 2.36 16.96 -5.94
CA ARG A 2 3.71 16.36 -6.10
C ARG A 2 3.60 15.16 -7.04
N GLN A 3 4.60 14.99 -7.90
CA GLN A 3 4.68 13.79 -8.76
C GLN A 3 4.94 12.55 -7.90
N PRO A 4 4.42 11.38 -8.30
CA PRO A 4 4.63 10.14 -7.58
C PRO A 4 6.11 9.72 -7.63
N THR A 5 6.65 9.33 -6.48
CA THR A 5 8.02 8.80 -6.31
C THR A 5 8.00 7.59 -5.37
N PRO A 6 9.09 6.82 -5.23
CA PRO A 6 9.18 5.74 -4.23
C PRO A 6 9.02 6.19 -2.77
N TYR A 7 9.11 7.50 -2.49
CA TYR A 7 9.11 8.05 -1.12
C TYR A 7 7.84 8.86 -0.82
N THR A 8 6.81 8.72 -1.65
CA THR A 8 5.54 9.43 -1.51
C THR A 8 4.39 8.44 -1.39
N ILE A 9 3.30 8.88 -0.76
CA ILE A 9 2.07 8.09 -0.58
C ILE A 9 0.92 8.78 -1.31
N GLN A 10 0.16 8.02 -2.09
CA GLN A 10 -1.04 8.50 -2.78
C GLN A 10 -2.15 8.81 -1.76
N VAL A 11 -2.75 9.99 -1.87
CA VAL A 11 -3.85 10.44 -1.00
C VAL A 11 -5.10 10.87 -1.77
N ALA A 12 -4.98 11.06 -3.08
CA ALA A 12 -6.08 11.27 -4.02
C ALA A 12 -5.64 10.80 -5.43
N SER A 13 -6.57 10.65 -6.37
CA SER A 13 -6.31 10.04 -7.71
C SER A 13 -5.13 10.65 -8.48
N HIS A 14 -4.83 11.94 -8.24
CA HIS A 14 -3.70 12.65 -8.87
C HIS A 14 -2.81 13.39 -7.86
N SER A 15 -2.82 12.98 -6.58
CA SER A 15 -2.08 13.67 -5.52
C SER A 15 -1.35 12.70 -4.59
N HIS A 16 -0.08 13.02 -4.37
CA HIS A 16 0.81 12.34 -3.45
C HIS A 16 1.37 13.30 -2.40
N ILE A 17 1.65 12.77 -1.21
CA ILE A 17 2.35 13.48 -0.13
C ILE A 17 3.68 12.80 0.19
N HIS A 18 4.65 13.55 0.71
CA HIS A 18 5.77 12.93 1.43
C HIS A 18 5.30 12.67 2.87
N PRO A 19 5.38 11.43 3.37
CA PRO A 19 5.06 11.17 4.76
C PRO A 19 6.13 11.79 5.66
N GLU A 20 5.73 12.21 6.85
CA GLU A 20 6.64 12.85 7.81
C GLU A 20 7.51 11.83 8.56
N GLY A 21 8.65 12.31 9.07
CA GLY A 21 9.50 11.54 9.98
C GLY A 21 10.10 10.28 9.35
N LYS A 22 9.93 9.14 10.03
CA LYS A 22 10.59 7.87 9.68
C LYS A 22 9.79 6.99 8.73
N LEU A 23 8.56 7.36 8.38
CA LEU A 23 7.69 6.57 7.50
C LEU A 23 8.29 6.36 6.10
N ILE A 24 9.15 7.28 5.64
CA ILE A 24 9.88 7.17 4.38
C ILE A 24 10.82 5.95 4.30
N PHE A 25 11.14 5.31 5.43
CA PHE A 25 12.03 4.15 5.51
C PHE A 25 11.28 2.83 5.69
N VAL A 26 9.95 2.83 5.79
CA VAL A 26 9.17 1.62 6.02
C VAL A 26 9.01 0.88 4.69
N ASN A 27 9.57 -0.34 4.63
CA ASN A 27 9.60 -1.14 3.40
C ASN A 27 8.30 -1.92 3.17
N HIS A 28 8.20 -2.50 1.99
CA HIS A 28 7.08 -3.37 1.62
C HIS A 28 7.22 -4.78 2.19
N SER A 29 6.11 -5.34 2.66
CA SER A 29 5.91 -6.79 2.81
C SER A 29 4.51 -7.19 2.35
N CYS A 30 4.37 -8.37 1.74
CA CYS A 30 3.06 -8.94 1.40
C CYS A 30 2.32 -9.50 2.63
N SER A 31 3.02 -9.68 3.76
CA SER A 31 2.45 -10.03 5.07
C SER A 31 3.05 -9.11 6.14
N PRO A 32 2.63 -7.84 6.14
CA PRO A 32 3.26 -6.82 6.96
C PRO A 32 3.02 -7.02 8.45
N ASN A 33 3.81 -6.33 9.27
CA ASN A 33 3.57 -6.19 10.72
C ASN A 33 2.93 -4.85 11.09
N THR A 34 2.80 -3.93 10.14
CA THR A 34 2.07 -2.69 10.32
C THR A 34 1.09 -2.40 9.18
N GLN A 35 0.13 -1.52 9.45
CA GLN A 35 -0.91 -1.11 8.51
C GLN A 35 -1.31 0.35 8.77
N PHE A 36 -1.64 1.09 7.71
CA PHE A 36 -2.25 2.40 7.87
C PHE A 36 -3.68 2.32 8.40
N GLN A 37 -3.97 3.17 9.38
CA GLN A 37 -5.31 3.63 9.70
C GLN A 37 -5.45 5.04 9.12
N TYR A 38 -6.60 5.33 8.51
CA TYR A 38 -6.78 6.53 7.68
C TYR A 38 -7.62 7.63 8.35
N SER A 39 -8.16 7.37 9.55
CA SER A 39 -9.03 8.28 10.31
C SER A 39 -8.71 8.20 11.81
N PRO A 40 -8.60 9.35 12.51
CA PRO A 40 -8.74 10.73 12.03
C PRO A 40 -7.52 11.27 11.25
N SER A 41 -6.42 10.53 11.25
CA SER A 41 -5.16 10.83 10.58
C SER A 41 -4.60 9.58 9.92
N TRP A 42 -3.62 9.76 9.02
CA TRP A 42 -2.89 8.67 8.38
C TRP A 42 -1.74 8.21 9.25
N ASP A 43 -2.01 7.22 10.10
CA ASP A 43 -1.05 6.72 11.08
C ASP A 43 -0.80 5.23 10.85
N LEU A 44 0.43 4.79 11.11
CA LEU A 44 0.85 3.41 10.91
C LEU A 44 0.79 2.64 12.25
N TYR A 45 -0.08 1.64 12.32
CA TYR A 45 -0.33 0.83 13.52
C TYR A 45 0.24 -0.58 13.37
N ALA A 46 0.69 -1.17 14.48
CA ALA A 46 1.03 -2.59 14.51
C ALA A 46 -0.22 -3.46 14.37
N VAL A 47 -0.14 -4.53 13.58
CA VAL A 47 -1.24 -5.52 13.39
C VAL A 47 -0.93 -6.88 14.03
N LYS A 48 0.27 -7.03 14.58
CA LYS A 48 0.76 -8.18 15.35
C LYS A 48 1.87 -7.70 16.29
N ASP A 49 2.25 -8.52 17.26
CA ASP A 49 3.40 -8.24 18.12
C ASP A 49 4.66 -8.04 17.27
N ILE A 50 5.46 -7.03 17.64
CA ILE A 50 6.69 -6.67 16.94
C ILE A 50 7.84 -6.84 17.93
N LEU A 51 8.74 -7.76 17.64
CA LEU A 51 9.88 -8.06 18.51
C LEU A 51 11.07 -7.11 18.25
N PRO A 52 11.94 -6.89 19.25
CA PRO A 52 13.14 -6.10 19.05
C PRO A 52 13.99 -6.62 17.88
N GLY A 53 14.29 -5.74 16.93
CA GLY A 53 15.07 -6.06 15.73
C GLY A 53 14.24 -6.47 14.51
N GLU A 54 12.91 -6.64 14.65
CA GLU A 54 12.05 -6.85 13.48
C GLU A 54 11.90 -5.57 12.66
N GLU A 55 11.97 -5.72 11.34
CA GLU A 55 11.75 -4.63 10.41
C GLU A 55 10.26 -4.24 10.38
N LEU A 56 9.96 -2.94 10.45
CA LEU A 56 8.61 -2.44 10.21
C LEU A 56 8.33 -2.44 8.71
N THR A 57 7.21 -3.05 8.33
CA THR A 57 6.80 -3.17 6.92
C THR A 57 5.30 -2.95 6.77
N PHE A 58 4.87 -2.39 5.64
CA PHE A 58 3.47 -2.30 5.24
C PHE A 58 3.25 -2.77 3.79
N ASP A 59 2.01 -2.99 3.37
CA ASP A 59 1.73 -3.36 1.99
C ASP A 59 1.52 -2.12 1.11
N TYR A 60 2.48 -1.79 0.24
CA TYR A 60 2.42 -0.61 -0.63
C TYR A 60 1.21 -0.62 -1.57
N THR A 61 0.68 -1.80 -1.89
CA THR A 61 -0.51 -1.91 -2.75
C THR A 61 -1.79 -1.44 -2.06
N THR A 62 -1.79 -1.22 -0.74
CA THR A 62 -2.97 -0.66 -0.05
C THR A 62 -3.05 0.86 -0.15
N THR A 63 -1.95 1.52 -0.53
CA THR A 63 -1.90 2.97 -0.69
C THR A 63 -1.64 3.42 -2.12
N GLU A 64 -1.00 2.61 -2.97
CA GLU A 64 -0.67 2.99 -4.35
C GLU A 64 -1.52 2.25 -5.38
N TRP A 65 -2.21 2.99 -6.25
CA TRP A 65 -2.99 2.41 -7.34
C TRP A 65 -2.07 1.85 -8.43
N GLN A 66 -1.12 2.69 -8.85
CA GLN A 66 -0.01 2.33 -9.72
C GLN A 66 1.25 2.95 -9.14
N MET A 67 2.27 2.13 -8.92
CA MET A 67 3.54 2.60 -8.37
C MET A 67 4.33 3.43 -9.37
N ALA A 68 4.97 4.50 -8.88
CA ALA A 68 5.91 5.30 -9.67
C ALA A 68 7.08 4.45 -10.20
N GLN A 69 7.56 3.52 -9.37
CA GLN A 69 8.66 2.63 -9.68
C GLN A 69 8.36 1.22 -9.17
N PRO A 70 7.88 0.32 -10.04
CA PRO A 70 7.73 -1.09 -9.69
C PRO A 70 9.05 -1.77 -9.30
N PHE A 71 8.97 -2.79 -8.45
CA PHE A 71 10.13 -3.56 -7.99
C PHE A 71 9.81 -5.03 -7.72
N GLN A 72 10.86 -5.85 -7.61
CA GLN A 72 10.78 -7.25 -7.19
C GLN A 72 10.74 -7.32 -5.67
N CYS A 73 9.68 -7.90 -5.12
CA CYS A 73 9.50 -8.16 -3.70
C CYS A 73 10.37 -9.34 -3.25
N ASN A 74 11.09 -9.13 -2.14
CA ASN A 74 11.94 -10.12 -1.50
C ASN A 74 11.48 -10.41 -0.06
N CYS A 75 10.19 -10.23 0.25
CA CYS A 75 9.66 -10.41 1.61
C CYS A 75 9.63 -11.88 2.08
N CYS A 76 9.91 -12.84 1.18
CA CYS A 76 9.97 -14.29 1.46
C CYS A 76 8.69 -14.90 2.05
N ASN A 77 7.54 -14.20 2.00
CA ASN A 77 6.27 -14.74 2.48
C ASN A 77 5.68 -15.76 1.49
N THR A 78 4.96 -16.76 1.98
CA THR A 78 4.31 -17.79 1.15
C THR A 78 3.26 -17.23 0.20
N LYS A 79 2.62 -16.10 0.55
CA LYS A 79 1.67 -15.36 -0.29
C LYS A 79 2.29 -14.15 -1.00
N CYS A 80 3.60 -14.17 -1.24
CA CYS A 80 4.28 -13.07 -1.91
C CYS A 80 3.70 -12.83 -3.32
N ILE A 81 3.40 -11.56 -3.65
CA ILE A 81 2.93 -11.17 -4.98
C ILE A 81 4.07 -11.06 -6.01
N HIS A 82 5.32 -11.27 -5.58
CA HIS A 82 6.56 -11.21 -6.34
C HIS A 82 6.89 -9.85 -6.94
N LYS A 83 6.01 -9.24 -7.73
CA LYS A 83 6.27 -7.94 -8.36
C LYS A 83 5.27 -6.91 -7.86
N VAL A 84 5.77 -5.86 -7.21
CA VAL A 84 4.93 -4.80 -6.64
C VAL A 84 4.80 -3.70 -7.70
N GLN A 85 3.57 -3.50 -8.16
CA GLN A 85 3.24 -2.53 -9.22
C GLN A 85 2.11 -1.55 -8.82
N GLY A 86 1.51 -1.73 -7.65
CA GLY A 86 0.30 -1.03 -7.21
C GLY A 86 -0.96 -1.90 -7.31
N PHE A 87 -2.03 -1.48 -6.64
CA PHE A 87 -3.29 -2.22 -6.51
C PHE A 87 -3.93 -2.61 -7.85
N TYR A 88 -3.80 -1.75 -8.86
CA TYR A 88 -4.41 -1.95 -10.18
C TYR A 88 -4.03 -3.31 -10.80
N PHE A 89 -2.76 -3.72 -10.63
CA PHE A 89 -2.18 -4.90 -11.26
C PHE A 89 -2.39 -6.20 -10.48
N LEU A 90 -3.00 -6.14 -9.29
CA LEU A 90 -3.31 -7.33 -8.51
C LEU A 90 -4.37 -8.18 -9.19
N ASN A 91 -4.24 -9.50 -9.06
CA ASN A 91 -5.30 -10.41 -9.49
C ASN A 91 -6.52 -10.32 -8.53
N PRO A 92 -7.70 -10.86 -8.90
CA PRO A 92 -8.90 -10.74 -8.08
C PRO A 92 -8.76 -11.28 -6.65
N GLU A 93 -8.05 -12.39 -6.46
CA GLU A 93 -7.81 -12.97 -5.13
C GLU A 93 -6.95 -12.04 -4.27
N GLN A 94 -5.87 -11.51 -4.83
CA GLN A 94 -4.99 -10.56 -4.16
C GLN A 94 -5.69 -9.24 -3.80
N LYS A 95 -6.61 -8.76 -4.66
CA LYS A 95 -7.46 -7.58 -4.37
C LYS A 95 -8.40 -7.86 -3.20
N ALA A 96 -9.10 -8.99 -3.23
CA ALA A 96 -10.03 -9.40 -2.17
C ALA A 96 -9.33 -9.52 -0.80
N GLU A 97 -8.11 -10.07 -0.75
CA GLU A 97 -7.32 -10.16 0.49
C GLU A 97 -6.96 -8.79 1.10
N ARG A 98 -6.96 -7.72 0.31
CA ARG A 98 -6.54 -6.36 0.72
C ARG A 98 -7.69 -5.39 0.88
N GLU A 99 -8.88 -5.73 0.39
CA GLU A 99 -10.00 -4.80 0.28
C GLU A 99 -10.43 -4.20 1.62
N ALA A 100 -10.26 -4.92 2.74
CA ALA A 100 -10.56 -4.42 4.07
C ALA A 100 -9.59 -3.32 4.56
N VAL A 101 -8.41 -3.22 3.95
CA VAL A 101 -7.28 -2.41 4.45
C VAL A 101 -6.76 -1.39 3.46
N ILE A 102 -7.34 -1.30 2.26
CA ILE A 102 -7.01 -0.27 1.27
C ILE A 102 -7.39 1.13 1.76
N SER A 103 -6.60 2.12 1.33
CA SER A 103 -6.87 3.53 1.60
C SER A 103 -8.12 4.04 0.88
N PRO A 104 -8.72 5.15 1.33
CA PRO A 104 -9.91 5.72 0.71
C PRO A 104 -9.75 5.99 -0.80
N VAL A 105 -8.59 6.50 -1.22
CA VAL A 105 -8.31 6.76 -2.65
C VAL A 105 -8.27 5.47 -3.48
N ILE A 106 -7.70 4.39 -2.94
CA ILE A 106 -7.66 3.10 -3.64
C ILE A 106 -9.05 2.48 -3.74
N ARG A 107 -9.89 2.69 -2.72
CA ARG A 107 -11.30 2.28 -2.76
C ARG A 107 -12.08 3.03 -3.84
N GLU A 108 -11.97 4.35 -3.86
CA GLU A 108 -12.60 5.21 -4.88
C GLU A 108 -12.20 4.77 -6.30
N GLN A 109 -10.92 4.57 -6.56
CA GLN A 109 -10.43 4.15 -7.88
C GLN A 109 -10.85 2.72 -8.25
N LEU A 110 -11.05 1.83 -7.28
CA LEU A 110 -11.59 0.49 -7.51
C LEU A 110 -13.05 0.56 -7.96
N GLU A 111 -13.86 1.38 -7.30
CA GLU A 111 -15.28 1.61 -7.65
C GLU A 111 -15.41 2.26 -9.06
N GLU A 112 -14.56 3.24 -9.38
CA GLU A 112 -14.48 3.86 -10.72
C GLU A 112 -14.10 2.83 -11.81
N GLN A 113 -13.14 1.96 -11.52
CA GLN A 113 -12.73 0.90 -12.46
C GLN A 113 -13.88 -0.07 -12.75
N GLN A 114 -14.64 -0.46 -11.72
CA GLN A 114 -15.76 -1.40 -11.86
C GLN A 114 -16.90 -0.78 -12.68
N THR A 115 -17.28 0.46 -12.39
CA THR A 115 -18.33 1.19 -13.13
C THR A 115 -17.96 1.50 -14.58
N SER A 116 -16.68 1.62 -14.91
CA SER A 116 -16.21 1.82 -16.29
C SER A 116 -16.16 0.54 -17.13
N THR A 117 -16.34 -0.63 -16.49
CA THR A 117 -16.31 -1.95 -17.14
C THR A 117 -17.71 -2.53 -17.36
N GLU A 118 -18.75 -1.83 -16.90
CA GLU A 118 -20.18 -2.11 -17.13
C GLU A 118 -20.74 -1.28 -18.31
#